data_AF-A0A1G9Y084-F1
#
_entry.id   AF-A0A1G9Y084-F1
#
_cell.length_a   1.000
_cell.length_b   1.000
_cell.length_c   1.000
_cell.angle_alpha   90.00
_cell.angle_beta   90.00
_cell.angle_gamma   90.00
#
_symmetry.space_group_name_H-M   'P 1'
#
loop_
_entity.id
_entity.type
_entity.pdbx_description
1 polymer ?
#
loop_
_entity_poly.entity_id
_entity_poly.type
_entity_poly.pdbx_seq_one_letter_code
_entity_poly.pdbx_strand_id
1 'polypeptide(L)'
;MNRLAKRLYNIAPEPVRLTFADGSTVELSMRSAEFFQDDLEAEGETDDGTAYRIVNGDDEETLLVAREGDDGWTVVGDATGVEAV
;
A
#
# COMPACT_ATOMS: atom_id res chain seq x y z
N MET A 1 -7.37 11.92 -9.17
CA MET A 1 -6.07 11.39 -8.67
C MET A 1 -6.26 11.00 -7.23
N ASN A 2 -6.03 9.73 -6.92
CA ASN A 2 -6.31 9.15 -5.62
C ASN A 2 -5.47 9.82 -4.51
N ARG A 3 -6.13 10.26 -3.43
CA ARG A 3 -5.48 11.04 -2.36
C ARG A 3 -4.52 10.22 -1.53
N LEU A 4 -4.90 8.98 -1.22
CA LEU A 4 -4.04 8.05 -0.47
C LEU A 4 -2.84 7.63 -1.31
N ALA A 5 -3.04 7.41 -2.62
CA ALA A 5 -1.95 7.09 -3.53
C ALA A 5 -0.89 8.20 -3.54
N LYS A 6 -1.34 9.46 -3.69
CA LYS A 6 -0.44 10.61 -3.67
C LYS A 6 0.27 10.76 -2.33
N ARG A 7 -0.41 10.44 -1.23
CA ARG A 7 0.16 10.48 0.12
C ARG A 7 1.24 9.42 0.31
N LEU A 8 0.98 8.17 -0.06
CA LEU A 8 1.94 7.07 0.01
C LEU A 8 3.20 7.40 -0.81
N TYR A 9 3.02 7.85 -2.04
CA TYR A 9 4.13 8.29 -2.90
C TYR A 9 4.98 9.40 -2.28
N ASN A 10 4.36 10.34 -1.55
CA ASN A 10 5.09 11.44 -0.90
C ASN A 10 5.80 11.03 0.39
N ILE A 11 5.44 9.89 1.00
CA ILE A 11 6.10 9.37 2.21
C ILE A 11 7.24 8.42 1.82
N ALA A 12 7.09 7.62 0.76
CA ALA A 12 8.15 6.74 0.31
C ALA A 12 9.44 7.53 -0.05
N PRO A 13 10.64 7.00 0.28
CA PRO A 13 10.93 5.64 0.75
C PRO A 13 10.77 5.40 2.27
N GLU A 14 10.33 6.38 3.05
CA GLU A 14 10.14 6.21 4.49
C GLU A 14 9.04 5.16 4.80
N PRO A 15 9.14 4.42 5.92
CA PRO A 15 8.14 3.43 6.27
C PRO A 15 6.75 4.04 6.46
N VAL A 16 5.74 3.26 6.08
CA VAL A 16 4.33 3.66 6.18
C VAL A 16 3.55 2.69 7.06
N ARG A 17 2.54 3.21 7.76
CA ARG A 17 1.45 2.42 8.32
C ARG A 17 0.23 2.56 7.42
N LEU A 18 -0.29 1.44 6.95
CA LEU A 18 -1.57 1.35 6.27
C LEU A 18 -2.66 0.93 7.26
N THR A 19 -3.83 1.55 7.16
CA THR A 19 -5.02 1.18 7.92
C THR A 19 -6.09 0.68 6.96
N PHE A 20 -6.61 -0.52 7.20
CA PHE A 20 -7.63 -1.18 6.39
C PHE A 20 -9.05 -0.82 6.82
N ALA A 21 -10.02 -1.04 5.93
CA ALA A 21 -11.44 -0.79 6.19
C ALA A 21 -12.00 -1.58 7.39
N ASP A 22 -11.42 -2.73 7.72
CA ASP A 22 -11.78 -3.55 8.89
C ASP A 22 -11.14 -3.06 10.21
N GLY A 23 -10.33 -1.99 10.13
CA GLY A 23 -9.60 -1.40 11.24
C GLY A 23 -8.25 -2.07 11.55
N SER A 24 -7.89 -3.14 10.84
CA SER A 24 -6.54 -3.73 10.94
C SER A 24 -5.49 -2.79 10.33
N THR A 25 -4.22 -3.00 10.68
CA THR A 25 -3.11 -2.17 10.20
C THR A 25 -1.92 -3.02 9.81
N VAL A 26 -1.11 -2.54 8.87
CA VAL A 26 0.21 -3.10 8.55
C VAL A 26 1.23 -1.98 8.44
N GLU A 27 2.42 -2.20 8.99
CA GLU A 27 3.58 -1.32 8.79
C GLU A 27 4.49 -1.92 7.73
N LEU A 28 4.90 -1.09 6.77
CA LEU A 28 5.70 -1.50 5.63
C LEU A 28 6.91 -0.59 5.48
N SER A 29 8.09 -1.21 5.41
CA SER A 29 9.27 -0.56 4.83
C SER A 29 9.08 -0.47 3.32
N MET A 30 9.03 0.75 2.79
CA MET A 30 8.72 0.97 1.37
C MET A 30 9.93 0.67 0.49
N ARG A 31 9.74 -0.17 -0.53
CA ARG A 31 10.77 -0.52 -1.52
C ARG A 31 10.65 0.34 -2.78
N SER A 32 9.42 0.58 -3.23
CA SER A 32 9.12 1.44 -4.38
C SER A 32 7.74 2.08 -4.24
N ALA A 33 7.58 3.25 -4.86
CA ALA A 33 6.29 3.88 -5.09
C ALA A 33 6.43 4.76 -6.34
N GLU A 34 5.73 4.41 -7.40
CA GLU A 34 5.83 5.05 -8.70
C GLU A 34 4.44 5.28 -9.29
N PHE A 35 4.29 6.34 -10.08
CA PHE A 35 3.08 6.58 -10.86
C PHE A 35 3.33 6.21 -12.32
N PHE A 36 2.49 5.34 -12.87
CA PHE A 36 2.38 5.13 -14.30
C PHE A 36 1.09 5.79 -14.80
N GLN A 37 1.24 6.97 -15.41
CA GLN A 37 0.12 7.89 -15.64
C GLN A 37 -0.51 8.33 -14.30
N ASP A 38 -1.79 8.01 -14.06
CA ASP A 38 -2.52 8.35 -12.83
C ASP A 38 -2.61 7.19 -11.83
N ASP A 39 -2.04 6.04 -12.17
CA ASP A 39 -2.09 4.83 -11.35
C ASP A 39 -0.81 4.65 -10.54
N LEU A 40 -0.98 4.47 -9.22
CA LEU A 40 0.11 4.13 -8.33
C LEU A 40 0.44 2.64 -8.47
N GLU A 41 1.74 2.36 -8.54
CA GLU A 41 2.32 1.04 -8.33
C GLU A 41 3.36 1.16 -7.20
N ALA A 42 3.12 0.50 -6.08
CA ALA A 42 4.03 0.52 -4.94
C ALA A 42 4.26 -0.88 -4.37
N GLU A 43 5.44 -1.08 -3.80
CA GLU A 43 5.82 -2.31 -3.11
C GLU A 43 6.49 -1.97 -1.78
N GLY A 44 6.14 -2.71 -0.73
CA GLY A 44 6.75 -2.61 0.59
C GLY A 44 6.85 -3.98 1.24
N GLU A 45 7.56 -4.06 2.35
CA GLU A 45 7.73 -5.29 3.13
C GLU A 45 7.54 -5.05 4.62
N THR A 46 6.97 -6.01 5.32
CA THR A 46 6.98 -6.05 6.78
C THR A 46 8.38 -6.41 7.30
N ASP A 47 8.63 -6.20 8.60
CA ASP A 47 9.92 -6.52 9.23
C ASP A 47 10.32 -8.01 9.12
N ASP A 48 9.34 -8.91 8.96
CA ASP A 48 9.58 -10.34 8.76
C ASP A 48 9.82 -10.71 7.28
N GLY A 49 9.86 -9.72 6.38
CA GLY A 49 10.15 -9.88 4.95
C GLY A 49 8.94 -10.24 4.09
N THR A 50 7.72 -10.24 4.64
CA THR A 50 6.52 -10.49 3.83
C THR A 50 6.26 -9.31 2.90
N ALA A 51 6.24 -9.55 1.59
CA ALA A 51 6.05 -8.50 0.60
C ALA A 51 4.57 -8.13 0.41
N TYR A 52 4.33 -6.85 0.15
CA TYR A 52 3.02 -6.26 -0.11
C TYR A 52 3.08 -5.39 -1.37
N ARG A 53 2.07 -5.51 -2.21
CA ARG A 53 1.83 -4.63 -3.36
C ARG A 53 0.64 -3.74 -3.09
N ILE A 54 0.77 -2.48 -3.45
CA ILE A 54 -0.26 -1.46 -3.27
C ILE A 54 -0.51 -0.77 -4.60
N VAL A 55 -1.78 -0.69 -4.99
CA VAL A 55 -2.26 0.03 -6.17
C VAL A 55 -3.48 0.89 -5.82
N ASN A 56 -3.93 1.72 -6.75
CA ASN A 56 -5.20 2.43 -6.60
C ASN A 56 -6.35 1.43 -6.32
N GLY A 57 -7.23 1.77 -5.38
CA GLY A 57 -8.47 1.02 -5.15
C GLY A 57 -9.52 1.31 -6.21
N ASP A 58 -10.73 0.80 -5.98
CA ASP A 58 -11.89 1.02 -6.86
C ASP A 58 -12.39 2.48 -6.87
N ASP A 59 -11.96 3.29 -5.90
CA ASP A 59 -12.33 4.70 -5.75
C ASP A 59 -11.11 5.61 -5.49
N GLU A 60 -11.33 6.93 -5.47
CA GLU A 60 -10.26 7.93 -5.31
C GLU A 60 -9.76 8.09 -3.85
N GLU A 61 -10.33 7.34 -2.91
CA GLU A 61 -10.08 7.43 -1.47
C GLU A 61 -9.55 6.13 -0.85
N THR A 62 -9.37 5.06 -1.63
CA THR A 62 -8.90 3.74 -1.17
C THR A 62 -7.67 3.24 -1.93
N LEU A 63 -6.88 2.35 -1.33
CA LEU A 63 -5.80 1.63 -2.01
C LEU A 63 -6.03 0.13 -1.91
N LEU A 64 -5.98 -0.59 -3.03
CA LEU A 64 -6.06 -2.04 -3.02
C LEU A 64 -4.69 -2.61 -2.64
N VAL A 65 -4.67 -3.47 -1.61
CA VAL A 65 -3.43 -4.06 -1.09
C VAL A 65 -3.46 -5.58 -1.27
N ALA A 66 -2.38 -6.13 -1.80
CA ALA A 66 -2.15 -7.56 -1.90
C ALA A 66 -0.89 -7.96 -1.14
N ARG A 67 -0.91 -9.15 -0.54
CA ARG A 67 0.20 -9.76 0.19
C ARG A 67 0.74 -10.95 -0.58
N GLU A 68 2.06 -11.11 -0.60
CA GLU A 68 2.72 -12.31 -1.14
C GLU A 68 2.44 -13.53 -0.24
N GLY A 69 2.15 -14.67 -0.86
CA GLY A 69 2.01 -15.97 -0.23
C GLY A 69 2.47 -17.10 -1.15
N ASP A 70 2.30 -18.34 -0.73
CA ASP A 70 2.85 -19.52 -1.42
C ASP A 70 2.34 -19.68 -2.86
N ASP A 71 1.09 -19.29 -3.11
CA ASP A 71 0.44 -19.37 -4.43
C ASP A 71 0.43 -18.01 -5.18
N GLY A 72 1.34 -17.10 -4.80
CA GLY A 72 1.47 -15.76 -5.38
C GLY A 72 0.76 -14.68 -4.56
N TRP A 73 0.18 -13.69 -5.24
CA TRP A 73 -0.39 -12.51 -4.59
C TRP A 73 -1.86 -12.73 -4.19
N THR A 74 -2.18 -12.48 -2.93
CA THR A 74 -3.56 -12.53 -2.41
C THR A 74 -3.99 -11.14 -1.94
N VAL A 75 -5.11 -10.63 -2.45
CA VAL A 75 -5.70 -9.37 -1.96
C VAL A 75 -6.06 -9.52 -0.48
N VAL A 76 -5.58 -8.59 0.34
CA VAL A 76 -5.86 -8.56 1.78
C VAL A 76 -6.90 -7.50 2.17
N GLY A 77 -7.16 -6.53 1.29
CA GLY A 77 -8.25 -5.57 1.43
C GLY A 77 -7.88 -4.17 0.95
N ASP A 78 -8.83 -3.25 1.14
CA ASP A 78 -8.68 -1.84 0.84
C ASP A 78 -8.14 -1.07 2.05
N ALA A 79 -7.02 -0.40 1.85
CA ALA A 79 -6.49 0.56 2.81
C ALA A 79 -7.23 1.90 2.67
N THR A 80 -7.71 2.40 3.80
CA THR A 80 -8.43 3.67 3.96
C THR A 80 -7.58 4.73 4.66
N GLY A 81 -6.35 4.39 5.04
CA GLY A 81 -5.42 5.30 5.70
C GLY A 81 -3.97 4.97 5.36
N VAL A 82 -3.16 6.02 5.28
CA VAL A 82 -1.71 5.95 5.07
C VAL A 82 -1.07 6.96 6.01
N GLU A 83 -0.09 6.55 6.81
CA GLU A 83 0.65 7.42 7.73
C GLU A 83 2.14 7.12 7.66
N ALA A 84 2.99 8.13 7.88
CA ALA A 84 4.42 7.88 8.10
C ALA A 84 4.62 7.31 9.51
N VAL A 85 5.58 6.40 9.67
CA VAL A 85 5.96 5.77 10.95
C VAL A 85 7.09 6.55 11.63
#